data_AF-A0A3D3YV36-F1
#
_entry.id   AF-A0A3D3YV36-F1
#
_cell.length_a   1.000
_cell.length_b   1.000
_cell.length_c   1.000
_cell.angle_alpha   90.00
_cell.angle_beta   90.00
_cell.angle_gamma   90.00
#
_symmetry.space_group_name_H-M   'P 1'
#
loop_
_entity.id
_entity.type
_entity.pdbx_description
1 polymer ?
#
loop_
_entity_poly.entity_id
_entity_poly.type
_entity_poly.pdbx_seq_one_letter_code
_entity_poly.pdbx_strand_id
1 'polypeptide(L)'
;MSYVAEPFTDEERSLLAPHFTDLDGPVFALTNLPEVVKGALFARYSRSAKSLRRLFLDEFVEASTAVRASAEAVGTARAERLYQNVFLEFGDDSVAQLGGAHIACEQSSQLLAKVLERGRLAAYLEQSTRYVPYDDRPGGRWRYHVPPEVIEAGDDLTAQYRDTLDFAFETYARSLGPLQEHFRALLPQEPGTPDGAYRSTIRAKACDALRGLLPAA
;
A
#
# COMPACT_ATOMS: atom_id res chain seq x y z
N MET A 1 1.53 -22.45 32.81
CA MET A 1 1.13 -21.10 32.35
C MET A 1 -0.23 -20.78 32.98
N SER A 2 -0.42 -19.60 33.57
CA SER A 2 -1.60 -19.27 34.40
C SER A 2 -2.61 -18.38 33.65
N TYR A 3 -3.16 -18.85 32.54
CA TYR A 3 -4.30 -18.21 31.90
C TYR A 3 -5.48 -19.17 31.85
N VAL A 4 -6.68 -18.62 31.90
CA VAL A 4 -7.92 -19.40 31.85
C VAL A 4 -8.20 -19.73 30.39
N ALA A 5 -8.11 -21.01 30.05
CA ALA A 5 -8.57 -21.52 28.77
C ALA A 5 -10.10 -21.65 28.81
N GLU A 6 -10.79 -21.04 27.85
CA GLU A 6 -12.22 -21.22 27.70
C GLU A 6 -12.49 -22.58 27.04
N PRO A 7 -13.35 -23.43 27.61
CA PRO A 7 -13.71 -24.70 26.98
C PRO A 7 -14.63 -24.46 25.78
N PHE A 8 -14.32 -25.13 24.66
CA PHE A 8 -15.15 -25.16 23.46
C PHE A 8 -15.49 -26.61 23.11
N THR A 9 -16.71 -26.85 22.63
CA THR A 9 -17.10 -28.18 22.11
C THR A 9 -16.37 -28.52 20.81
N ASP A 10 -16.39 -29.78 20.39
CA ASP A 10 -15.78 -30.18 19.12
C ASP A 10 -16.41 -29.46 17.91
N GLU A 11 -17.72 -29.21 17.97
CA GLU A 11 -18.43 -28.43 16.95
C GLU A 11 -17.97 -26.96 16.95
N GLU A 12 -17.90 -26.31 18.11
CA GLU A 12 -17.41 -24.94 18.24
C GLU A 12 -15.94 -24.82 17.78
N ARG A 13 -15.10 -25.79 18.14
CA ARG A 13 -13.71 -25.87 17.67
C ARG A 13 -13.64 -26.00 16.15
N SER A 14 -14.53 -26.77 15.53
CA SER A 14 -14.59 -26.90 14.08
C SER A 14 -14.94 -25.58 13.37
N LEU A 15 -15.79 -24.75 13.99
CA LEU A 15 -16.16 -23.42 13.50
C LEU A 15 -15.04 -22.38 13.72
N LEU A 16 -14.29 -22.49 14.81
CA LEU A 16 -13.21 -21.55 15.15
C LEU A 16 -11.89 -21.85 14.44
N ALA A 17 -11.50 -23.11 14.30
CA ALA A 17 -10.20 -23.53 13.77
C ALA A 17 -9.82 -22.89 12.40
N PRO A 18 -10.75 -22.66 11.46
CA PRO A 18 -10.43 -21.99 10.21
C PRO A 18 -10.00 -20.52 10.37
N HIS A 19 -10.38 -19.88 11.47
CA HIS A 19 -10.36 -18.42 11.65
C HIS A 19 -9.43 -17.92 12.76
N PHE A 20 -8.91 -18.82 13.60
CA PHE A 20 -8.06 -18.47 14.74
C PHE A 20 -6.81 -19.35 14.73
N THR A 21 -5.63 -18.75 14.85
CA THR A 21 -4.36 -19.51 14.82
C THR A 21 -4.13 -20.40 16.03
N ASP A 22 -4.79 -20.10 17.14
CA ASP A 22 -4.73 -20.84 18.40
C ASP A 22 -6.12 -20.74 19.05
N LEU A 23 -6.62 -21.81 19.67
CA LEU A 23 -7.92 -21.85 20.36
C LEU A 23 -7.80 -21.85 21.88
N ASP A 24 -6.63 -22.22 22.39
CA ASP A 24 -6.40 -22.54 23.80
C ASP A 24 -5.56 -21.46 24.50
N GLY A 25 -4.62 -20.85 23.77
CA GLY A 25 -3.72 -19.81 24.24
C GLY A 25 -4.34 -18.40 24.26
N PRO A 26 -3.76 -17.48 25.05
CA PRO A 26 -4.23 -16.11 25.20
C PRO A 26 -3.77 -15.19 24.06
N VAL A 27 -2.80 -15.63 23.25
CA VAL A 27 -2.26 -14.87 22.11
C VAL A 27 -2.54 -15.66 20.84
N PHE A 28 -3.23 -15.03 19.90
CA PHE A 28 -3.66 -15.65 18.65
C PHE A 28 -3.94 -14.56 17.62
N ALA A 29 -3.97 -14.95 16.34
CA ALA A 29 -4.34 -14.07 15.24
C ALA A 29 -5.65 -14.55 14.60
N LEU A 30 -6.42 -13.59 14.06
CA LEU A 30 -7.54 -13.89 13.18
C LEU A 30 -7.02 -14.15 11.77
N THR A 31 -7.43 -15.26 11.17
CA THR A 31 -7.10 -15.64 9.79
C THR A 31 -8.39 -15.92 9.02
N ASN A 32 -8.32 -15.90 7.68
CA ASN A 32 -9.41 -16.33 6.80
C ASN A 32 -10.80 -15.73 7.11
N LEU A 33 -10.86 -14.52 7.68
CA LEU A 33 -12.07 -13.76 7.91
C LEU A 33 -12.07 -12.52 7.02
N PRO A 34 -13.21 -12.12 6.45
CA PRO A 34 -13.32 -10.83 5.75
C PRO A 34 -12.95 -9.66 6.68
N GLU A 35 -12.24 -8.64 6.18
CA GLU A 35 -11.81 -7.48 6.98
C GLU A 35 -12.99 -6.77 7.67
N VAL A 36 -14.12 -6.68 6.98
CA VAL A 36 -15.39 -6.16 7.54
C VAL A 36 -15.82 -6.92 8.79
N VAL A 37 -15.71 -8.25 8.77
CA VAL A 37 -16.09 -9.10 9.92
C VAL A 37 -15.09 -8.93 11.05
N LYS A 38 -13.79 -8.83 10.76
CA LYS A 38 -12.76 -8.57 11.78
C LYS A 38 -13.00 -7.23 12.48
N GLY A 39 -13.22 -6.15 11.71
CA GLY A 39 -13.48 -4.83 12.26
C GLY A 39 -14.73 -4.81 13.16
N ALA A 40 -15.82 -5.40 12.70
CA ALA A 40 -17.05 -5.49 13.47
C ALA A 40 -16.92 -6.34 14.74
N LEU A 41 -16.21 -7.47 14.66
CA LEU A 41 -15.95 -8.33 15.80
C LEU A 41 -15.12 -7.61 16.87
N PHE A 42 -14.06 -6.89 16.49
CA PHE A 42 -13.26 -6.10 17.44
C PHE A 42 -14.03 -4.90 18.02
N ALA A 43 -14.89 -4.25 17.23
CA ALA A 43 -15.77 -3.20 17.72
C ALA A 43 -16.68 -3.74 18.84
N ARG A 44 -17.35 -4.88 18.61
CA ARG A 44 -18.17 -5.56 19.62
C ARG A 44 -17.36 -6.06 20.81
N TYR A 45 -16.16 -6.57 20.57
CA TYR A 45 -15.29 -7.09 21.62
C TYR A 45 -14.83 -6.02 22.61
N SER A 46 -14.55 -4.80 22.14
CA SER A 46 -14.11 -3.70 22.99
C SER A 46 -15.13 -3.30 24.09
N ARG A 47 -16.40 -3.73 23.94
CA ARG A 47 -17.51 -3.42 24.86
C ARG A 47 -18.20 -4.67 25.42
N SER A 48 -17.61 -5.86 25.25
CA SER A 48 -18.17 -7.13 25.70
C SER A 48 -17.32 -7.73 26.83
N ALA A 49 -17.97 -8.44 27.76
CA ALA A 49 -17.28 -9.24 28.77
C ALA A 49 -16.91 -10.65 28.27
N LYS A 50 -17.36 -11.04 27.06
CA LYS A 50 -17.07 -12.34 26.44
C LYS A 50 -15.67 -12.34 25.83
N SER A 51 -15.05 -13.52 25.69
CA SER A 51 -13.84 -13.66 24.87
C SER A 51 -14.15 -13.39 23.39
N LEU A 52 -13.11 -13.04 22.61
CA LEU A 52 -13.27 -12.79 21.17
C LEU A 52 -13.81 -14.04 20.43
N ARG A 53 -13.40 -15.24 20.84
CA ARG A 53 -13.84 -16.52 20.24
C ARG A 53 -15.32 -16.80 20.55
N ARG A 54 -15.74 -16.60 21.81
CA ARG A 54 -17.14 -16.75 22.21
C ARG A 54 -18.04 -15.75 21.49
N LEU A 55 -17.60 -14.49 21.42
CA LEU A 55 -18.31 -13.45 20.69
C LEU A 55 -18.45 -13.80 19.20
N PHE A 56 -17.39 -14.35 18.59
CA PHE A 56 -17.45 -14.81 17.20
C PHE A 56 -18.49 -15.92 17.01
N LEU A 57 -18.49 -16.94 17.86
CA LEU A 57 -19.45 -18.04 17.83
C LEU A 57 -20.90 -17.55 17.96
N ASP A 58 -21.15 -16.69 18.94
CA ASP A 58 -22.50 -16.26 19.29
C ASP A 58 -23.11 -15.30 18.25
N GLU A 59 -22.29 -14.44 17.62
CA GLU A 59 -22.78 -13.29 16.85
C GLU A 59 -22.28 -13.23 15.40
N PHE A 60 -21.21 -13.95 15.02
CA PHE A 60 -20.52 -13.72 13.75
C PHE A 60 -20.31 -14.95 12.84
N VAL A 61 -20.64 -16.18 13.27
CA VAL A 61 -20.50 -17.40 12.43
C VAL A 61 -21.36 -17.32 11.16
N GLU A 62 -22.62 -16.92 11.28
CA GLU A 62 -23.51 -16.79 10.12
C GLU A 62 -23.10 -15.62 9.21
N ALA A 63 -22.59 -14.55 9.80
CA ALA A 63 -22.12 -13.38 9.07
C ALA A 63 -20.84 -13.71 8.29
N SER A 64 -19.90 -14.44 8.88
CA SER A 64 -18.63 -14.81 8.24
C SER A 64 -18.84 -15.73 7.02
N THR A 65 -19.74 -16.69 7.15
CA THR A 65 -20.11 -17.62 6.06
C THR A 65 -20.87 -16.91 4.95
N ALA A 66 -21.85 -16.04 5.29
CA ALA A 66 -22.60 -15.26 4.32
C ALA A 66 -21.74 -14.26 3.54
N VAL A 67 -20.83 -13.55 4.21
CA VAL A 67 -19.94 -12.59 3.56
C VAL A 67 -18.95 -13.30 2.65
N ARG A 68 -18.39 -14.44 3.07
CA ARG A 68 -17.49 -15.24 2.24
C ARG A 68 -18.18 -15.74 0.96
N ALA A 69 -19.39 -16.26 1.07
CA ALA A 69 -20.19 -16.66 -0.09
C ALA A 69 -20.52 -15.49 -1.03
N SER A 70 -20.72 -14.28 -0.50
CA SER A 70 -20.94 -13.06 -1.30
C SER A 70 -19.66 -12.43 -1.87
N ALA A 71 -18.51 -12.63 -1.25
CA ALA A 71 -17.22 -12.14 -1.77
C ALA A 71 -16.80 -12.93 -3.02
N GLU A 72 -17.22 -14.20 -3.10
CA GLU A 72 -17.10 -15.02 -4.33
C GLU A 72 -18.11 -14.61 -5.42
N ALA A 73 -19.13 -13.80 -5.07
CA ALA A 73 -20.19 -13.34 -5.95
C ALA A 73 -20.46 -11.84 -5.79
N VAL A 74 -19.50 -10.97 -6.19
CA VAL A 74 -19.56 -9.49 -6.31
C VAL A 74 -20.81 -8.84 -5.65
N GLY A 75 -20.96 -8.98 -4.34
CA GLY A 75 -22.23 -8.70 -3.65
C GLY A 75 -22.00 -7.99 -2.32
N THR A 76 -21.66 -6.70 -2.37
CA THR A 76 -21.26 -5.87 -1.23
C THR A 76 -22.40 -5.55 -0.23
N ALA A 77 -23.67 -5.68 -0.64
CA ALA A 77 -24.82 -5.12 0.09
C ALA A 77 -25.14 -5.73 1.47
N ARG A 78 -24.76 -6.99 1.75
CA ARG A 78 -25.00 -7.63 3.06
C ARG A 78 -23.86 -7.35 4.05
N ALA A 79 -22.62 -7.36 3.56
CA ALA A 79 -21.46 -6.93 4.33
C ALA A 79 -21.57 -5.44 4.73
N GLU A 80 -22.02 -4.59 3.80
CA GLU A 80 -22.31 -3.17 4.05
C GLU A 80 -23.37 -2.97 5.14
N ARG A 81 -24.43 -3.78 5.18
CA ARG A 81 -25.46 -3.69 6.22
C ARG A 81 -24.96 -4.10 7.61
N LEU A 82 -24.16 -5.16 7.68
CA LEU A 82 -23.49 -5.53 8.94
C LEU A 82 -22.54 -4.41 9.40
N TYR A 83 -21.80 -3.83 8.46
CA TYR A 83 -20.90 -2.71 8.71
C TYR A 83 -21.63 -1.45 9.15
N GLN A 84 -22.74 -1.09 8.49
CA GLN A 84 -23.57 0.07 8.82
C GLN A 84 -24.21 -0.07 10.20
N ASN A 85 -24.78 -1.22 10.54
CA ASN A 85 -25.37 -1.42 11.86
C ASN A 85 -24.32 -1.30 12.97
N VAL A 86 -23.11 -1.80 12.73
CA VAL A 86 -21.99 -1.68 13.68
C VAL A 86 -21.47 -0.23 13.74
N PHE A 87 -21.24 0.44 12.62
CA PHE A 87 -20.73 1.82 12.64
C PHE A 87 -21.73 2.82 13.22
N LEU A 88 -23.01 2.68 12.89
CA LEU A 88 -24.07 3.58 13.36
C LEU A 88 -24.32 3.43 14.87
N GLU A 89 -24.17 2.24 15.44
CA GLU A 89 -24.36 2.02 16.88
C GLU A 89 -23.10 2.36 17.71
N PHE A 90 -21.90 2.24 17.14
CA PHE A 90 -20.66 2.32 17.93
C PHE A 90 -19.86 3.62 17.75
N GLY A 91 -20.08 4.40 16.68
CA GLY A 91 -19.75 5.84 16.59
C GLY A 91 -18.31 6.26 16.94
N ASP A 92 -17.34 5.35 16.87
CA ASP A 92 -16.01 5.53 17.44
C ASP A 92 -14.94 5.48 16.34
N ASP A 93 -14.16 6.56 16.22
CA ASP A 93 -13.07 6.70 15.25
C ASP A 93 -12.03 5.57 15.36
N SER A 94 -11.89 4.94 16.53
CA SER A 94 -10.98 3.80 16.73
C SER A 94 -11.42 2.54 15.99
N VAL A 95 -12.71 2.34 15.75
CA VAL A 95 -13.25 1.22 14.95
C VAL A 95 -12.99 1.45 13.46
N ALA A 96 -13.09 2.71 13.01
CA ALA A 96 -12.77 3.08 11.63
C ALA A 96 -11.32 2.75 11.23
N GLN A 97 -10.39 2.85 12.18
CA GLN A 97 -8.97 2.52 11.97
C GLN A 97 -8.71 1.03 11.69
N LEU A 98 -9.66 0.15 11.99
CA LEU A 98 -9.55 -1.28 11.65
C LEU A 98 -9.84 -1.55 10.16
N GLY A 99 -10.42 -0.58 9.45
CA GLY A 99 -10.56 -0.60 8.00
C GLY A 99 -9.28 -0.11 7.33
N GLY A 100 -8.83 -0.82 6.29
CA GLY A 100 -7.71 -0.41 5.45
C GLY A 100 -8.15 -0.21 4.00
N ALA A 101 -7.45 0.68 3.29
CA ALA A 101 -7.59 0.85 1.85
C ALA A 101 -6.21 0.77 1.19
N HIS A 102 -6.16 0.17 0.00
CA HIS A 102 -4.99 0.23 -0.87
C HIS A 102 -5.22 1.35 -1.88
N ILE A 103 -4.41 2.41 -1.80
CA ILE A 103 -4.54 3.59 -2.65
C ILE A 103 -3.32 3.65 -3.56
N ALA A 104 -3.55 3.73 -4.87
CA ALA A 104 -2.52 3.99 -5.87
C ALA A 104 -2.59 5.46 -6.28
N CYS A 105 -1.50 6.19 -6.07
CA CYS A 105 -1.35 7.58 -6.50
C CYS A 105 -0.41 7.62 -7.70
N GLU A 106 -0.97 7.63 -8.91
CA GLU A 106 -0.19 7.71 -10.15
C GLU A 106 0.03 9.17 -10.57
N GLN A 107 1.08 9.42 -11.35
CA GLN A 107 1.42 10.77 -11.86
C GLN A 107 1.52 11.85 -10.76
N SER A 108 1.90 11.42 -9.55
CA SER A 108 2.14 12.31 -8.42
C SER A 108 3.52 12.93 -8.51
N SER A 109 3.62 14.24 -8.27
CA SER A 109 4.92 14.91 -8.15
C SER A 109 5.68 14.40 -6.93
N GLN A 110 7.01 14.57 -6.91
CA GLN A 110 7.79 14.23 -5.72
C GLN A 110 7.34 15.05 -4.51
N LEU A 111 6.92 16.30 -4.71
CA LEU A 111 6.36 17.13 -3.64
C LEU A 111 5.09 16.51 -3.05
N LEU A 112 4.15 16.08 -3.91
CA LEU A 112 2.93 15.42 -3.45
C LEU A 112 3.24 14.11 -2.72
N ALA A 113 4.16 13.29 -3.23
CA ALA A 113 4.59 12.07 -2.57
C ALA A 113 5.08 12.36 -1.14
N LYS A 114 5.90 13.40 -0.93
CA LYS A 114 6.38 13.78 0.41
C LYS A 114 5.31 14.35 1.32
N VAL A 115 4.26 14.96 0.78
CA VAL A 115 3.08 15.35 1.58
C VAL A 115 2.32 14.11 2.04
N LEU A 116 2.08 13.15 1.13
CA LEU A 116 1.36 11.90 1.43
C LEU A 116 2.08 11.04 2.47
N GLU A 117 3.41 10.92 2.34
CA GLU A 117 4.27 10.09 3.21
C GLU A 117 4.54 10.70 4.58
N ARG A 118 4.16 11.96 4.81
CA ARG A 118 4.48 12.69 6.04
C ARG A 118 3.66 12.23 7.24
N GLY A 119 2.39 11.90 7.03
CA GLY A 119 1.53 11.36 8.08
C GLY A 119 1.95 9.93 8.38
N ARG A 120 2.20 9.53 9.63
CA ARG A 120 2.48 8.11 9.95
C ARG A 120 1.18 7.29 9.98
N LEU A 121 0.30 7.53 9.01
CA LEU A 121 -1.08 7.02 8.95
C LEU A 121 -1.23 5.80 8.04
N ALA A 122 -0.23 5.50 7.23
CA ALA A 122 -0.23 4.36 6.31
C ALA A 122 1.15 3.71 6.21
N ALA A 123 1.20 2.56 5.52
CA ALA A 123 2.42 2.04 4.95
C ALA A 123 2.61 2.61 3.55
N TYR A 124 3.85 3.00 3.21
CA TYR A 124 4.16 3.70 1.96
C TYR A 124 5.10 2.87 1.08
N LEU A 125 4.86 2.90 -0.24
CA LEU A 125 5.74 2.32 -1.24
C LEU A 125 5.81 3.25 -2.46
N GLU A 126 6.92 3.97 -2.58
CA GLU A 126 7.21 4.90 -3.68
C GLU A 126 7.98 4.20 -4.81
N GLN A 127 7.72 4.61 -6.06
CA GLN A 127 8.53 4.18 -7.20
C GLN A 127 9.97 4.70 -7.07
N SER A 128 10.93 3.79 -6.93
CA SER A 128 12.32 4.16 -6.65
C SER A 128 13.03 4.79 -7.84
N THR A 129 13.42 6.06 -7.70
CA THR A 129 14.32 6.79 -8.62
C THR A 129 15.73 6.18 -8.70
N ARG A 130 16.08 5.26 -7.79
CA ARG A 130 17.36 4.51 -7.84
C ARG A 130 17.32 3.30 -8.76
N TYR A 131 16.14 2.81 -9.15
CA TYR A 131 16.01 1.56 -9.91
C TYR A 131 15.21 1.72 -11.20
N VAL A 132 14.25 2.65 -11.20
CA VAL A 132 13.40 2.96 -12.34
C VAL A 132 13.97 4.16 -13.06
N PRO A 133 14.30 4.05 -14.36
CA PRO A 133 14.70 5.20 -15.15
C PRO A 133 13.47 6.06 -15.51
N TYR A 134 13.67 7.37 -15.49
CA TYR A 134 12.67 8.37 -15.88
C TYR A 134 13.04 9.01 -17.22
N ASP A 135 13.29 8.17 -18.22
CA ASP A 135 13.74 8.52 -19.57
C ASP A 135 12.64 8.34 -20.63
N ASP A 136 11.40 8.12 -20.21
CA ASP A 136 10.24 7.95 -21.09
C ASP A 136 9.30 9.16 -21.12
N ARG A 137 8.41 9.18 -22.12
CA ARG A 137 7.49 10.30 -22.38
C ARG A 137 6.05 9.82 -22.64
N PRO A 138 5.34 9.35 -21.60
CA PRO A 138 3.95 8.92 -21.76
C PRO A 138 3.09 10.09 -22.28
N GLY A 139 2.34 9.86 -23.35
CA GLY A 139 1.55 10.91 -24.01
C GLY A 139 2.39 12.00 -24.68
N GLY A 140 3.66 11.73 -24.98
CA GLY A 140 4.55 12.63 -25.73
C GLY A 140 5.23 13.72 -24.91
N ARG A 141 5.07 13.72 -23.57
CA ARG A 141 5.66 14.71 -22.67
C ARG A 141 6.43 14.08 -21.52
N TRP A 142 7.36 14.84 -20.95
CA TRP A 142 8.03 14.47 -19.70
C TRP A 142 7.06 14.45 -18.52
N ARG A 143 7.42 13.68 -17.48
CA ARG A 143 6.56 13.40 -16.32
C ARG A 143 6.74 14.47 -15.23
N TYR A 144 6.19 15.67 -15.45
CA TYR A 144 6.10 16.71 -14.43
C TYR A 144 4.71 17.36 -14.38
N HIS A 145 4.36 17.93 -13.23
CA HIS A 145 3.20 18.78 -13.05
C HIS A 145 3.55 20.24 -13.33
N VAL A 146 2.62 20.98 -13.96
CA VAL A 146 2.70 22.45 -14.05
C VAL A 146 1.64 23.01 -13.11
N PRO A 147 2.03 23.69 -12.01
CA PRO A 147 1.08 24.25 -11.07
C PRO A 147 0.12 25.26 -11.73
N PRO A 148 -1.17 25.28 -11.37
CA PRO A 148 -2.11 26.26 -11.89
C PRO A 148 -1.63 27.71 -11.73
N GLU A 149 -0.95 28.02 -10.63
CA GLU A 149 -0.43 29.35 -10.32
C GLU A 149 0.66 29.80 -11.33
N VAL A 150 1.41 28.85 -11.90
CA VAL A 150 2.38 29.11 -12.97
C VAL A 150 1.66 29.43 -14.27
N ILE A 151 0.55 28.72 -14.56
CA ILE A 151 -0.28 28.95 -15.74
C ILE A 151 -0.98 30.31 -15.67
N GLU A 152 -1.58 30.62 -14.53
CA GLU A 152 -2.30 31.87 -14.29
C GLU A 152 -1.39 33.11 -14.29
N ALA A 153 -0.11 32.95 -13.96
CA ALA A 153 0.87 34.02 -14.02
C ALA A 153 1.24 34.44 -15.45
N GLY A 154 0.90 33.64 -16.46
CA GLY A 154 1.06 33.97 -17.88
C GLY A 154 1.92 33.00 -18.68
N ASP A 155 1.84 33.13 -20.00
CA ASP A 155 2.48 32.22 -20.96
C ASP A 155 4.01 32.22 -20.87
N ASP A 156 4.62 33.38 -20.60
CA ASP A 156 6.08 33.51 -20.49
C ASP A 156 6.65 32.67 -19.34
N LEU A 157 6.04 32.74 -18.15
CA LEU A 157 6.48 31.95 -16.99
C LEU A 157 6.19 30.46 -17.21
N THR A 158 5.05 30.14 -17.83
CA THR A 158 4.69 28.75 -18.17
C THR A 158 5.69 28.14 -19.14
N ALA A 159 6.09 28.86 -20.19
CA ALA A 159 7.10 28.42 -21.14
C ALA A 159 8.45 28.23 -20.45
N GLN A 160 8.90 29.21 -19.66
CA GLN A 160 10.15 29.12 -18.92
C GLN A 160 10.18 27.91 -17.97
N TYR A 161 9.07 27.65 -17.27
CA TYR A 161 8.93 26.50 -16.38
C TYR A 161 9.09 25.19 -17.14
N ARG A 162 8.35 25.02 -18.24
CA ARG A 162 8.40 23.81 -19.09
C ARG A 162 9.78 23.60 -19.67
N ASP A 163 10.38 24.62 -20.26
CA ASP A 163 11.71 24.54 -20.88
C ASP A 163 12.77 24.12 -19.86
N THR A 164 12.69 24.64 -18.63
CA THR A 164 13.61 24.29 -17.55
C THR A 164 13.48 22.82 -17.15
N LEU A 165 12.25 22.32 -17.01
CA LEU A 165 12.00 20.93 -16.64
C LEU A 165 12.33 19.97 -17.78
N ASP A 166 11.96 20.32 -19.01
CA ASP A 166 12.30 19.56 -20.23
C ASP A 166 13.81 19.43 -20.37
N PHE A 167 14.56 20.50 -20.13
CA PHE A 167 16.03 20.47 -20.14
C PHE A 167 16.60 19.52 -19.08
N ALA A 168 16.05 19.53 -17.87
CA ALA A 168 16.49 18.65 -16.78
C ALA A 168 16.25 17.17 -17.11
N PHE A 169 15.03 16.81 -17.57
CA PHE A 169 14.70 15.44 -17.98
C PHE A 169 15.50 14.99 -19.21
N GLU A 170 15.66 15.85 -20.22
CA GLU A 170 16.45 15.55 -21.42
C GLU A 170 17.92 15.29 -21.05
N THR A 171 18.48 16.10 -20.15
CA THR A 171 19.84 15.91 -19.65
C THR A 171 19.96 14.57 -18.91
N TYR A 172 19.03 14.27 -18.01
CA TYR A 172 18.97 12.97 -17.31
C TYR A 172 18.93 11.79 -18.31
N ALA A 173 18.01 11.82 -19.27
CA ALA A 173 17.78 10.73 -20.21
C ALA A 173 19.01 10.51 -21.12
N ARG A 174 19.60 11.59 -21.65
CA ARG A 174 20.81 11.52 -22.49
C ARG A 174 22.03 11.03 -21.72
N SER A 175 22.13 11.33 -20.42
CA SER A 175 23.25 10.90 -19.59
C SER A 175 23.15 9.45 -19.11
N LEU A 176 21.96 8.84 -19.14
CA LEU A 176 21.73 7.51 -18.59
C LEU A 176 22.57 6.42 -19.29
N GLY A 177 22.60 6.42 -20.62
CA GLY A 177 23.39 5.48 -21.42
C GLY A 177 24.90 5.57 -21.17
N PRO A 178 25.52 6.76 -21.38
CA PRO A 178 26.94 6.97 -21.14
C PRO A 178 27.37 6.62 -19.71
N LEU A 179 26.54 6.92 -18.72
CA LEU A 179 26.86 6.62 -17.33
C LEU A 179 26.78 5.12 -17.02
N GLN A 180 25.84 4.39 -17.64
CA GLN A 180 25.83 2.93 -17.56
C GLN A 180 27.09 2.32 -18.18
N GLU A 181 27.54 2.83 -19.34
CA GLU A 181 28.80 2.38 -19.96
C GLU A 181 30.01 2.64 -19.07
N HIS A 182 30.07 3.84 -18.48
CA HIS A 182 31.10 4.19 -17.51
C HIS A 182 31.14 3.22 -16.32
N PHE A 183 29.98 2.91 -15.73
CA PHE A 183 29.92 1.95 -14.63
C PHE A 183 30.24 0.52 -15.05
N ARG A 184 29.93 0.09 -16.29
CA ARG A 184 30.36 -1.23 -16.80
C ARG A 184 31.87 -1.34 -16.92
N ALA A 185 32.53 -0.25 -17.31
CA ALA A 185 33.99 -0.21 -17.40
C ALA A 185 34.65 -0.23 -16.01
N LEU A 186 34.07 0.50 -15.04
CA LEU A 186 34.59 0.56 -13.67
C LEU A 186 34.32 -0.72 -12.87
N LEU A 187 33.19 -1.39 -13.12
CA LEU A 187 32.72 -2.53 -12.35
C LEU A 187 32.44 -3.71 -13.29
N PRO A 188 33.45 -4.40 -13.83
CA PRO A 188 33.25 -5.55 -14.69
C PRO A 188 32.43 -6.65 -14.00
N GLN A 189 31.69 -7.42 -14.79
CA GLN A 189 30.88 -8.52 -14.28
C GLN A 189 31.76 -9.64 -13.70
N GLU A 190 31.51 -10.01 -12.45
CA GLU A 190 32.21 -11.13 -11.81
C GLU A 190 31.74 -12.48 -12.36
N PRO A 191 32.65 -13.48 -12.47
CA PRO A 191 32.29 -14.84 -12.86
C PRO A 191 31.17 -15.40 -11.98
N GLY A 192 30.11 -15.92 -12.61
CA GLY A 192 28.96 -16.49 -11.90
C GLY A 192 27.85 -15.50 -11.55
N THR A 193 28.04 -14.20 -11.76
CA THR A 193 26.94 -13.22 -11.66
C THR A 193 25.98 -13.38 -12.84
N PRO A 194 24.66 -13.57 -12.64
CA PRO A 194 23.72 -13.60 -13.75
C PRO A 194 23.62 -12.25 -14.47
N ASP A 195 23.57 -12.26 -15.81
CA ASP A 195 23.55 -11.04 -16.64
C ASP A 195 22.42 -10.06 -16.29
N GLY A 196 21.24 -10.59 -15.92
CA GLY A 196 20.12 -9.76 -15.49
C GLY A 196 20.40 -8.99 -14.20
N ALA A 197 21.04 -9.64 -13.23
CA ALA A 197 21.44 -9.04 -11.96
C ALA A 197 22.52 -7.97 -12.18
N TYR A 198 23.54 -8.29 -12.98
CA TYR A 198 24.59 -7.34 -13.32
C TYR A 198 24.04 -6.08 -14.03
N ARG A 199 23.22 -6.26 -15.07
CA ARG A 199 22.58 -5.13 -15.77
C ARG A 199 21.72 -4.26 -14.85
N SER A 200 20.98 -4.88 -13.93
CA SER A 200 20.17 -4.16 -12.96
C SER A 200 21.02 -3.35 -11.98
N THR A 201 22.14 -3.90 -11.51
CA THR A 201 23.11 -3.19 -10.66
C THR A 201 23.72 -1.98 -11.36
N ILE A 202 24.15 -2.15 -12.62
CA ILE A 202 24.70 -1.04 -13.42
C ILE A 202 23.66 0.06 -13.63
N ARG A 203 22.43 -0.32 -14.02
CA ARG A 203 21.33 0.65 -14.16
C ARG A 203 21.06 1.37 -12.85
N ALA A 204 21.04 0.66 -11.72
CA ALA A 204 20.78 1.26 -10.43
C ALA A 204 21.83 2.31 -10.05
N LYS A 205 23.11 2.05 -10.33
CA LYS A 205 24.21 3.00 -10.11
C LYS A 205 24.07 4.25 -10.98
N ALA A 206 23.72 4.06 -12.26
CA ALA A 206 23.49 5.18 -13.16
C ALA A 206 22.29 6.03 -12.72
N CYS A 207 21.16 5.41 -12.38
CA CYS A 207 19.98 6.09 -11.85
C CYS A 207 20.29 6.85 -10.55
N ASP A 208 20.95 6.21 -9.58
CA ASP A 208 21.27 6.84 -8.29
C ASP A 208 22.24 8.03 -8.42
N ALA A 209 23.17 7.98 -9.37
CA ALA A 209 24.07 9.09 -9.66
C ALA A 209 23.37 10.25 -10.39
N LEU A 210 22.39 9.96 -11.25
CA LEU A 210 21.69 10.98 -12.05
C LEU A 210 20.44 11.55 -11.39
N ARG A 211 19.87 10.89 -10.36
CA ARG A 211 18.57 11.29 -9.78
C ARG A 211 18.55 12.72 -9.23
N GLY A 212 19.69 13.33 -8.96
CA GLY A 212 19.78 14.74 -8.58
C GLY A 212 19.40 15.73 -9.70
N LEU A 213 19.35 15.28 -10.95
CA LEU A 213 18.86 16.06 -12.09
C LEU A 213 17.34 16.02 -12.22
N LEU A 214 16.66 15.04 -11.60
CA LEU A 214 15.22 14.93 -11.69
C LEU A 214 14.56 16.04 -10.86
N PRO A 215 13.65 16.84 -11.44
CA PRO A 215 12.95 17.87 -10.71
C PRO A 215 11.97 17.26 -9.70
N ALA A 216 11.58 18.05 -8.70
CA ALA A 216 10.56 17.63 -7.73
C ALA A 216 9.10 17.78 -8.23
N ALA A 217 8.96 18.33 -9.44
CA ALA A 217 7.71 18.74 -10.08
C ALA A 217 6.87 17.57 -10.62
#